data_AF-A0A356BFC9-F1
#
_entry.id   AF-A0A356BFC9-F1
#
_cell.length_a   1.000
_cell.length_b   1.000
_cell.length_c   1.000
_cell.angle_alpha   90.00
_cell.angle_beta   90.00
_cell.angle_gamma   90.00
#
_symmetry.space_group_name_H-M   'P 1'
#
loop_
_entity.id
_entity.type
_entity.pdbx_description
1 polymer ?
#
loop_
_entity_poly.entity_id
_entity_poly.type
_entity_poly.pdbx_seq_one_letter_code
_entity_poly.pdbx_strand_id
1 'polypeptide(L)'
;MLCNYLAEHFMLNNYSVKSRLAVLAAVPLIVLVMVTLVALQEMRQLNLGINSLYLDRVQPLQQIKQVSDAYAVTIVDTLHKYRSNIISANDARDSLALALSTAETAWRDYKQTELTSEEQKLLQDAERQLTPFLAAIQQYQSRLNDGSLIQDSADKFNKALYQMADPLSAALDKLIMLQLSEANKFRQLAHNQYESFQWIFMLVLLVVFVCLALLGWLIYHSIHRPLHLLQHCIVSVGNDLDLRNRAQVQGKDEIAATSEALNTTLQRLQQFFNELGQAITQLAAASEQMSSISEQVSNTAMEQEQKSNLIATAVTQMSAAIQEVASSALRTSEKANEADGFSQSGYDKVMQNMRSIEQLSLTLTDTGSVISNLNDESGKITQVLAVIRTIAEQTNLLALNAAIEAA
;
A
#
# COMPACT_ATOMS: atom_id res chain seq x y z
N MET A 1 23.48 -19.84 14.71
CA MET A 1 22.69 -20.80 13.90
C MET A 1 21.36 -21.18 14.58
N LEU A 2 21.33 -21.62 15.84
CA LEU A 2 20.05 -21.96 16.52
C LEU A 2 19.05 -20.79 16.62
N CYS A 3 19.49 -19.56 16.90
CA CYS A 3 18.57 -18.42 17.00
C CYS A 3 17.90 -18.09 15.65
N ASN A 4 18.65 -18.05 14.54
CA ASN A 4 18.06 -17.83 13.20
C ASN A 4 17.11 -18.95 12.78
N TYR A 5 17.38 -20.19 13.19
CA TYR A 5 16.51 -21.34 12.93
C TYR A 5 15.18 -21.26 13.71
N LEU A 6 15.24 -20.86 14.99
CA LEU A 6 14.04 -20.64 15.81
C LEU A 6 13.22 -19.46 15.30
N ALA A 7 13.85 -18.38 14.85
CA ALA A 7 13.14 -17.21 14.29
C ALA A 7 12.50 -17.49 12.92
N GLU A 8 13.05 -18.39 12.10
CA GLU A 8 12.40 -18.84 10.86
C GLU A 8 11.29 -19.87 11.09
N HIS A 9 11.32 -20.62 12.20
CA HIS A 9 10.27 -21.59 12.55
C HIS A 9 9.14 -21.05 13.46
N PHE A 10 9.37 -19.95 14.19
CA PHE A 10 8.30 -19.29 14.96
C PHE A 10 7.47 -18.42 14.01
N MET A 11 6.30 -18.93 13.60
CA MET A 11 5.39 -18.28 12.64
C MET A 11 4.66 -17.03 13.21
N LEU A 12 5.41 -16.08 13.77
CA LEU A 12 4.90 -14.77 14.21
C LEU A 12 4.31 -13.98 13.05
N ASN A 13 4.79 -14.24 11.84
CA ASN A 13 4.39 -13.58 10.60
C ASN A 13 2.96 -13.95 10.16
N ASN A 14 2.32 -14.92 10.84
CA ASN A 14 0.90 -15.24 10.63
C ASN A 14 -0.06 -14.35 11.44
N TYR A 15 0.47 -13.57 12.38
CA TYR A 15 -0.30 -12.65 13.21
C TYR A 15 -0.09 -11.20 12.73
N SER A 16 -1.07 -10.33 12.93
CA SER A 16 -0.93 -8.91 12.56
C SER A 16 0.25 -8.26 13.28
N VAL A 17 0.91 -7.31 12.63
CA VAL A 17 1.97 -6.48 13.23
C VAL A 17 1.45 -5.77 14.48
N LYS A 18 0.19 -5.31 14.44
CA LYS A 18 -0.51 -4.71 15.59
C LYS A 18 -0.56 -5.65 16.80
N SER A 19 -0.95 -6.92 16.60
CA SER A 19 -1.06 -7.88 17.72
C SER A 19 0.28 -8.18 18.37
N ARG A 20 1.34 -8.29 17.56
CA ARG A 20 2.71 -8.51 18.05
C ARG A 20 3.20 -7.34 18.90
N LEU A 21 3.02 -6.10 18.42
CA LEU A 21 3.35 -4.90 19.19
C LEU A 21 2.50 -4.77 20.47
N ALA A 22 1.23 -5.16 20.43
CA ALA A 22 0.38 -5.17 21.61
C ALA A 22 0.87 -6.17 22.68
N VAL A 23 1.32 -7.37 22.27
CA VAL A 23 1.92 -8.36 23.19
C VAL A 23 3.22 -7.82 23.78
N LEU A 24 4.08 -7.19 22.97
CA LEU A 24 5.33 -6.56 23.43
C LEU A 24 5.08 -5.49 24.51
N ALA A 25 3.97 -4.75 24.43
CA ALA A 25 3.61 -3.74 25.41
C ALA A 25 2.86 -4.30 26.63
N ALA A 26 1.96 -5.28 26.43
CA ALA A 26 1.11 -5.81 27.48
C ALA A 26 1.87 -6.72 28.46
N VAL A 27 2.79 -7.56 27.96
CA VAL A 27 3.54 -8.51 28.80
C VAL A 27 4.37 -7.80 29.88
N PRO A 28 5.20 -6.78 29.58
CA PRO A 28 5.92 -6.03 30.62
C PRO A 28 4.99 -5.42 31.67
N LEU A 29 3.82 -4.92 31.26
CA LEU A 29 2.88 -4.24 32.16
C LEU A 29 2.22 -5.24 33.12
N ILE A 30 1.85 -6.42 32.62
CA ILE A 30 1.33 -7.52 33.44
C ILE A 30 2.41 -8.00 34.43
N VAL A 31 3.65 -8.15 33.97
CA VAL A 31 4.76 -8.56 34.83
C VAL A 31 5.05 -7.51 35.90
N LEU A 32 5.03 -6.22 35.56
CA LEU A 32 5.19 -5.14 36.52
C LEU A 32 4.14 -5.22 37.64
N VAL A 33 2.87 -5.40 37.28
CA VAL A 33 1.78 -5.54 38.25
C VAL A 33 1.99 -6.76 39.15
N MET A 34 2.36 -7.91 38.58
CA MET A 34 2.66 -9.12 39.37
C MET A 34 3.82 -8.89 40.34
N VAL A 35 4.92 -8.29 39.89
CA VAL A 35 6.08 -7.98 40.74
C VAL A 35 5.70 -7.02 41.87
N THR A 36 4.90 -6.00 41.59
CA THR A 36 4.40 -5.07 42.61
C THR A 36 3.50 -5.77 43.63
N LEU A 37 2.61 -6.66 43.20
CA LEU A 37 1.75 -7.42 44.11
C LEU A 37 2.55 -8.32 45.05
N VAL A 38 3.55 -9.04 44.53
CA VAL A 38 4.45 -9.87 45.34
C VAL A 38 5.23 -9.02 46.34
N ALA A 39 5.77 -7.88 45.92
CA ALA A 39 6.48 -6.96 46.81
C ALA A 39 5.58 -6.41 47.95
N LEU A 40 4.33 -6.06 47.65
CA LEU A 40 3.36 -5.62 48.64
C LEU A 40 3.00 -6.73 49.64
N GLN A 41 2.90 -7.98 49.18
CA GLN A 41 2.62 -9.13 50.03
C GLN A 41 3.76 -9.38 51.02
N GLU A 42 5.02 -9.34 50.55
CA GLU A 42 6.17 -9.49 51.44
C GLU A 42 6.31 -8.34 52.44
N MET A 43 6.08 -7.11 52.01
CA MET A 43 6.10 -5.96 52.90
C MET A 43 5.05 -6.08 54.02
N ARG A 44 3.90 -6.68 53.71
CA ARG A 44 2.87 -7.00 54.72
C ARG A 44 3.35 -8.08 55.70
N GLN A 45 4.00 -9.14 55.22
CA GLN A 45 4.55 -10.19 56.09
C GLN A 45 5.63 -9.65 57.02
N LEU A 46 6.53 -8.82 56.50
CA LEU A 46 7.57 -8.16 57.27
C LEU A 46 6.97 -7.28 58.38
N ASN A 47 5.92 -6.49 58.07
CA ASN A 47 5.26 -5.65 59.06
C ASN A 47 4.55 -6.47 60.15
N LEU A 48 3.87 -7.57 59.77
CA LEU A 48 3.27 -8.50 60.74
C LEU A 48 4.32 -9.14 61.64
N GLY A 49 5.46 -9.53 61.07
CA GLY A 49 6.58 -10.10 61.81
C GLY A 49 7.20 -9.11 62.81
N ILE A 50 7.37 -7.85 62.42
CA ILE A 50 7.85 -6.79 63.34
C ILE A 50 6.87 -6.59 64.50
N ASN A 51 5.56 -6.55 64.22
CA ASN A 51 4.56 -6.41 65.27
C ASN A 51 4.57 -7.59 66.26
N SER A 52 4.67 -8.82 65.76
CA SER A 52 4.80 -10.01 66.61
C SER A 52 6.08 -9.98 67.46
N LEU A 53 7.23 -9.62 66.88
CA LEU A 53 8.48 -9.47 67.64
C LEU A 53 8.34 -8.43 68.76
N TYR A 54 7.67 -7.32 68.50
CA TYR A 54 7.46 -6.27 69.50
C TYR A 54 6.52 -6.71 70.62
N LEU A 55 5.31 -7.16 70.26
CA LEU A 55 4.25 -7.51 71.22
C LEU A 55 4.54 -8.82 71.98
N ASP A 56 5.14 -9.80 71.31
CA ASP A 56 5.29 -11.15 71.87
C ASP A 56 6.66 -11.37 72.52
N ARG A 57 7.65 -10.48 72.28
CA ARG A 57 9.00 -10.62 72.85
C ARG A 57 9.51 -9.37 73.54
N VAL A 58 9.55 -8.22 72.87
CA VAL A 58 10.13 -6.99 73.44
C VAL A 58 9.32 -6.48 74.63
N GLN A 59 8.00 -6.44 74.52
CA GLN A 59 7.13 -6.00 75.60
C GLN A 59 7.17 -6.95 76.81
N PRO A 60 7.05 -8.29 76.66
CA PRO A 60 7.28 -9.26 77.74
C PRO A 60 8.64 -9.13 78.40
N LEU A 61 9.70 -8.96 77.61
CA LEU A 61 11.06 -8.74 78.12
C LEU A 61 11.13 -7.49 79.01
N GLN A 62 10.52 -6.37 78.57
CA GLN A 62 10.44 -5.15 79.37
C GLN A 62 9.66 -5.39 80.68
N GLN A 63 8.55 -6.12 80.63
CA GLN A 63 7.73 -6.44 81.81
C GLN A 63 8.49 -7.31 82.81
N ILE A 64 9.14 -8.39 82.37
CA ILE A 64 9.97 -9.24 83.24
C ILE A 64 11.13 -8.41 83.83
N LYS A 65 11.74 -7.53 83.03
CA LYS A 65 12.82 -6.66 83.51
C LYS A 65 12.34 -5.68 84.58
N GLN A 66 11.16 -5.09 84.44
CA GLN A 66 10.54 -4.25 85.48
C GLN A 66 10.32 -5.03 86.78
N VAL A 67 9.88 -6.29 86.69
CA VAL A 67 9.72 -7.17 87.86
C VAL A 67 11.06 -7.47 88.52
N SER A 68 12.08 -7.79 87.71
CA SER A 68 13.46 -8.01 88.18
C SER A 68 14.03 -6.76 88.87
N ASP A 69 13.91 -5.58 88.27
CA ASP A 69 14.41 -4.32 88.83
C ASP A 69 13.67 -3.91 90.11
N ALA A 70 12.36 -4.18 90.19
CA ALA A 70 11.60 -3.92 91.39
C ALA A 70 12.03 -4.86 92.55
N TYR A 71 12.06 -6.17 92.31
CA TYR A 71 12.34 -7.16 93.35
C TYR A 71 13.82 -7.29 93.72
N ALA A 72 14.71 -7.42 92.74
CA ALA A 72 16.13 -7.73 92.96
C ALA A 72 17.00 -6.48 93.15
N VAL A 73 16.57 -5.31 92.63
CA VAL A 73 17.34 -4.06 92.75
C VAL A 73 16.70 -3.11 93.74
N THR A 74 15.47 -2.67 93.48
CA THR A 74 14.83 -1.56 94.22
C THR A 74 14.49 -1.95 95.65
N ILE A 75 13.85 -3.10 95.87
CA ILE A 75 13.50 -3.56 97.21
C ILE A 75 14.76 -3.86 98.04
N VAL A 76 15.72 -4.58 97.46
CA VAL A 76 16.99 -4.93 98.12
C VAL A 76 17.75 -3.65 98.52
N ASP A 77 17.94 -2.72 97.59
CA ASP A 77 18.62 -1.44 97.83
C ASP A 77 17.89 -0.58 98.86
N THR A 78 16.55 -0.52 98.81
CA THR A 78 15.74 0.24 99.78
C THR A 78 15.93 -0.31 101.19
N LEU A 79 15.90 -1.63 101.37
CA LEU A 79 16.12 -2.26 102.67
C LEU A 79 17.55 -2.02 103.17
N HIS A 80 18.56 -2.08 102.30
CA HIS A 80 19.95 -1.76 102.65
C HIS A 80 20.12 -0.30 103.08
N LYS A 81 19.55 0.65 102.31
CA LYS A 81 19.61 2.09 102.61
C LYS A 81 18.94 2.41 103.92
N TYR A 82 17.75 1.84 104.18
CA TYR A 82 17.04 2.05 105.44
C TYR A 82 17.81 1.47 106.63
N ARG A 83 18.28 0.21 106.53
CA ARG A 83 19.07 -0.45 107.57
C ARG A 83 20.40 0.27 107.85
N SER A 84 20.98 0.92 106.85
CA SER A 84 22.18 1.76 106.99
C SER A 84 21.87 3.21 107.43
N ASN A 85 20.62 3.51 107.75
CA ASN A 85 20.14 4.82 108.19
C ASN A 85 20.39 5.95 107.17
N ILE A 86 20.41 5.61 105.87
CA ILE A 86 20.60 6.56 104.75
C ILE A 86 19.30 7.24 104.34
N ILE A 87 18.16 6.53 104.44
CA ILE A 87 16.82 7.02 104.12
C ILE A 87 15.87 6.88 105.31
N SER A 88 14.81 7.67 105.35
CA SER A 88 13.82 7.59 106.43
C SER A 88 12.91 6.36 106.29
N ALA A 89 12.23 5.99 107.38
CA ALA A 89 11.25 4.91 107.34
C ALA A 89 10.07 5.22 106.39
N ASN A 90 9.69 6.49 106.25
CA ASN A 90 8.62 6.90 105.32
C ASN A 90 9.07 6.71 103.87
N ASP A 91 10.25 7.23 103.51
CA ASP A 91 10.78 7.09 102.15
C ASP A 91 10.97 5.62 101.75
N ALA A 92 11.41 4.80 102.71
CA ALA A 92 11.57 3.36 102.51
C ALA A 92 10.22 2.64 102.34
N ARG A 93 9.17 3.02 103.09
CA ARG A 93 7.81 2.48 102.88
C ARG A 93 7.28 2.82 101.51
N ASP A 94 7.40 4.09 101.12
CA ASP A 94 6.89 4.57 99.84
C ASP A 94 7.62 3.89 98.67
N SER A 95 8.95 3.75 98.77
CA SER A 95 9.77 3.06 97.77
C SER A 95 9.43 1.57 97.67
N LEU A 96 9.24 0.88 98.81
CA LEU A 96 8.82 -0.53 98.82
C LEU A 96 7.40 -0.71 98.25
N ALA A 97 6.46 0.15 98.63
CA ALA A 97 5.08 0.09 98.14
C ALA A 97 5.02 0.32 96.62
N LEU A 98 5.77 1.30 96.11
CA LEU A 98 5.87 1.57 94.68
C LEU A 98 6.48 0.38 93.93
N ALA A 99 7.61 -0.15 94.41
CA ALA A 99 8.28 -1.29 93.78
C ALA A 99 7.38 -2.54 93.74
N LEU A 100 6.71 -2.86 94.85
CA LEU A 100 5.76 -3.99 94.91
C LEU A 100 4.62 -3.82 93.92
N SER A 101 4.01 -2.63 93.84
CA SER A 101 2.92 -2.33 92.91
C SER A 101 3.35 -2.38 91.44
N THR A 102 4.54 -1.84 91.11
CA THR A 102 5.13 -1.92 89.78
C THR A 102 5.39 -3.37 89.38
N ALA A 103 6.00 -4.16 90.27
CA ALA A 103 6.27 -5.57 90.01
C ALA A 103 4.98 -6.36 89.81
N GLU A 104 3.97 -6.17 90.68
CA GLU A 104 2.69 -6.87 90.58
C GLU A 104 1.99 -6.57 89.24
N THR A 105 1.96 -5.29 88.84
CA THR A 105 1.35 -4.87 87.58
C THR A 105 2.09 -5.47 86.39
N ALA A 106 3.42 -5.31 86.32
CA ALA A 106 4.23 -5.83 85.22
C ALA A 106 4.18 -7.36 85.14
N TRP A 107 4.16 -8.07 86.29
CA TRP A 107 4.04 -9.52 86.35
C TRP A 107 2.69 -10.01 85.87
N ARG A 108 1.60 -9.31 86.24
CA ARG A 108 0.25 -9.63 85.75
C ARG A 108 0.15 -9.46 84.25
N ASP A 109 0.67 -8.35 83.73
CA ASP A 109 0.60 -8.03 82.30
C ASP A 109 1.45 -9.03 81.49
N TYR A 110 2.62 -9.42 81.99
CA TYR A 110 3.44 -10.48 81.39
C TYR A 110 2.69 -11.81 81.29
N LYS A 111 2.00 -12.23 82.36
CA LYS A 111 1.25 -13.51 82.37
C LYS A 111 0.06 -13.55 81.39
N GLN A 112 -0.37 -12.41 80.86
CA GLN A 112 -1.45 -12.34 79.87
C GLN A 112 -0.94 -12.39 78.43
N THR A 113 0.38 -12.39 78.23
CA THR A 113 1.01 -12.49 76.90
C THR A 113 0.98 -13.94 76.38
N GLU A 114 1.32 -14.14 75.10
CA GLU A 114 1.38 -15.48 74.52
C GLU A 114 2.68 -16.20 74.94
N LEU A 115 2.54 -17.11 75.91
CA LEU A 115 3.66 -17.85 76.49
C LEU A 115 3.93 -19.15 75.72
N THR A 116 5.17 -19.36 75.34
CA THR A 116 5.67 -20.64 74.84
C THR A 116 5.64 -21.72 75.94
N SER A 117 5.72 -22.99 75.55
CA SER A 117 5.75 -24.10 76.52
C SER A 117 6.97 -24.08 77.45
N GLU A 118 8.09 -23.48 77.02
CA GLU A 118 9.28 -23.31 77.86
C GLU A 118 9.12 -22.12 78.81
N GLU A 119 8.54 -21.01 78.32
CA GLU A 119 8.18 -19.86 79.16
C GLU A 119 7.22 -20.23 80.27
N GLN A 120 6.20 -21.04 79.99
CA GLN A 120 5.27 -21.52 81.02
C GLN A 120 5.97 -22.30 82.14
N LYS A 121 6.99 -23.11 81.82
CA LYS A 121 7.76 -23.87 82.82
C LYS A 121 8.62 -22.94 83.68
N LEU A 122 9.31 -21.99 83.06
CA LEU A 122 10.13 -21.02 83.78
C LEU A 122 9.29 -20.04 84.59
N LEU A 123 8.10 -19.68 84.11
CA LEU A 123 7.12 -18.88 84.83
C LEU A 123 6.70 -19.59 86.13
N GLN A 124 6.39 -20.89 86.07
CA GLN A 124 6.05 -21.68 87.25
C GLN A 124 7.21 -21.75 88.26
N ASP A 125 8.46 -21.88 87.78
CA ASP A 125 9.65 -21.83 88.64
C ASP A 125 9.77 -20.46 89.33
N ALA A 126 9.62 -19.37 88.58
CA ALA A 126 9.64 -18.02 89.10
C ALA A 126 8.52 -17.77 90.14
N GLU A 127 7.29 -18.21 89.87
CA GLU A 127 6.17 -18.09 90.83
C GLU A 127 6.43 -18.87 92.13
N ARG A 128 7.10 -20.03 92.03
CA ARG A 128 7.49 -20.83 93.19
C ARG A 128 8.51 -20.10 94.07
N GLN A 129 9.46 -19.37 93.47
CA GLN A 129 10.44 -18.55 94.20
C GLN A 129 9.83 -17.22 94.70
N LEU A 130 8.82 -16.70 94.00
CA LEU A 130 8.17 -15.45 94.35
C LEU A 130 7.40 -15.52 95.68
N THR A 131 6.76 -16.65 95.95
CA THR A 131 5.95 -16.84 97.17
C THR A 131 6.77 -16.67 98.47
N PRO A 132 7.89 -17.39 98.69
CA PRO A 132 8.72 -17.18 99.88
C PRO A 132 9.39 -15.80 99.92
N PHE A 133 9.73 -15.24 98.76
CA PHE A 133 10.28 -13.88 98.66
C PHE A 133 9.29 -12.83 99.17
N LEU A 134 8.04 -12.83 98.68
CA LEU A 134 7.01 -11.88 99.11
C LEU A 134 6.69 -12.03 100.60
N ALA A 135 6.62 -13.26 101.11
CA ALA A 135 6.44 -13.51 102.54
C ALA A 135 7.59 -12.91 103.38
N ALA A 136 8.84 -13.03 102.90
CA ALA A 136 9.99 -12.41 103.55
C ALA A 136 9.93 -10.88 103.48
N ILE A 137 9.61 -10.29 102.33
CA ILE A 137 9.45 -8.83 102.20
C ILE A 137 8.37 -8.29 103.16
N GLN A 138 7.27 -9.02 103.34
CA GLN A 138 6.25 -8.65 104.32
C GLN A 138 6.81 -8.63 105.76
N GLN A 139 7.68 -9.57 106.11
CA GLN A 139 8.39 -9.55 107.40
C GLN A 139 9.33 -8.34 107.51
N TYR A 140 10.08 -8.01 106.45
CA TYR A 140 10.93 -6.81 106.44
C TYR A 140 10.12 -5.52 106.55
N GLN A 141 8.95 -5.42 105.91
CA GLN A 141 8.04 -4.29 106.07
C GLN A 141 7.55 -4.14 107.51
N SER A 142 7.19 -5.24 108.18
CA SER A 142 6.82 -5.21 109.61
C SER A 142 7.96 -4.70 110.48
N ARG A 143 9.19 -5.20 110.24
CA ARG A 143 10.38 -4.81 110.99
C ARG A 143 10.89 -3.40 110.69
N LEU A 144 10.55 -2.89 109.53
CA LEU A 144 10.75 -1.49 109.16
C LEU A 144 9.73 -0.60 109.90
N ASN A 145 8.51 -1.08 110.10
CA ASN A 145 7.47 -0.35 110.82
C ASN A 145 7.75 -0.24 112.33
N ASP A 146 8.27 -1.30 112.95
CA ASP A 146 8.64 -1.30 114.37
C ASP A 146 10.08 -0.82 114.66
N GLY A 147 10.86 -0.52 113.61
CA GLY A 147 12.25 -0.03 113.70
C GLY A 147 13.29 -1.08 114.07
N SER A 148 12.91 -2.35 114.26
CA SER A 148 13.81 -3.43 114.64
C SER A 148 14.79 -3.82 113.53
N LEU A 149 14.54 -3.43 112.28
CA LEU A 149 15.38 -3.78 111.14
C LEU A 149 16.78 -3.14 111.20
N ILE A 150 16.90 -1.94 111.77
CA ILE A 150 18.18 -1.23 111.90
C ILE A 150 19.11 -1.95 112.92
N GLN A 151 18.53 -2.73 113.83
CA GLN A 151 19.26 -3.42 114.89
C GLN A 151 19.95 -4.72 114.42
N ASP A 152 19.64 -5.21 113.21
CA ASP A 152 20.29 -6.41 112.69
C ASP A 152 21.78 -6.20 112.44
N SER A 153 22.60 -7.24 112.64
CA SER A 153 23.99 -7.22 112.15
C SER A 153 24.02 -7.24 110.61
N ALA A 154 24.98 -6.54 110.00
CA ALA A 154 25.07 -6.43 108.54
C ALA A 154 25.24 -7.81 107.88
N ASP A 155 26.07 -8.66 108.46
CA ASP A 155 26.28 -10.03 107.96
C ASP A 155 25.00 -10.87 107.97
N LYS A 156 24.24 -10.84 109.09
CA LYS A 156 22.99 -11.60 109.20
C LYS A 156 21.93 -11.08 108.23
N PHE A 157 21.78 -9.77 108.13
CA PHE A 157 20.83 -9.13 107.22
C PHE A 157 21.17 -9.43 105.76
N ASN A 158 22.42 -9.22 105.33
CA ASN A 158 22.85 -9.45 103.97
C ASN A 158 22.65 -10.91 103.57
N LYS A 159 23.11 -11.86 104.40
CA LYS A 159 22.95 -13.30 104.11
C LYS A 159 21.49 -13.68 103.95
N ALA A 160 20.62 -13.24 104.86
CA ALA A 160 19.19 -13.53 104.76
C ALA A 160 18.59 -12.90 103.49
N LEU A 161 18.86 -11.63 103.22
CA LEU A 161 18.33 -10.88 102.07
C LEU A 161 18.76 -11.45 100.72
N TYR A 162 20.02 -11.84 100.56
CA TYR A 162 20.47 -12.45 99.31
C TYR A 162 20.01 -13.92 99.18
N GLN A 163 19.96 -14.70 100.27
CA GLN A 163 19.42 -16.06 100.23
C GLN A 163 17.95 -16.12 99.77
N MET A 164 17.15 -15.07 100.02
CA MET A 164 15.78 -14.99 99.50
C MET A 164 15.71 -14.38 98.09
N ALA A 165 16.55 -13.39 97.77
CA ALA A 165 16.46 -12.63 96.53
C ALA A 165 17.11 -13.36 95.35
N ASP A 166 18.24 -14.06 95.58
CA ASP A 166 19.02 -14.71 94.53
C ASP A 166 18.23 -15.79 93.76
N PRO A 167 17.43 -16.68 94.41
CA PRO A 167 16.63 -17.66 93.68
C PRO A 167 15.59 -17.02 92.75
N LEU A 168 14.93 -15.96 93.20
CA LEU A 168 13.95 -15.23 92.39
C LEU A 168 14.64 -14.48 91.24
N SER A 169 15.74 -13.78 91.52
CA SER A 169 16.54 -13.10 90.49
C SER A 169 17.00 -14.08 89.42
N ALA A 170 17.53 -15.23 89.83
CA ALA A 170 17.97 -16.27 88.90
C ALA A 170 16.81 -16.85 88.06
N ALA A 171 15.61 -17.00 88.63
CA ALA A 171 14.44 -17.46 87.89
C ALA A 171 13.95 -16.41 86.87
N LEU A 172 13.93 -15.13 87.24
CA LEU A 172 13.59 -14.02 86.34
C LEU A 172 14.65 -13.85 85.23
N ASP A 173 15.93 -14.02 85.54
CA ASP A 173 17.01 -13.96 84.55
C ASP A 173 16.89 -15.08 83.51
N LYS A 174 16.47 -16.29 83.90
CA LYS A 174 16.17 -17.36 82.94
C LYS A 174 15.04 -16.96 81.98
N LEU A 175 13.99 -16.30 82.48
CA LEU A 175 12.90 -15.79 81.64
C LEU A 175 13.38 -14.69 80.67
N ILE A 176 14.19 -13.74 81.16
CA ILE A 176 14.82 -12.69 80.34
C ILE A 176 15.68 -13.32 79.23
N MET A 177 16.52 -14.29 79.58
CA MET A 177 17.40 -14.98 78.63
C MET A 177 16.61 -15.80 77.61
N LEU A 178 15.49 -16.41 78.01
CA LEU A 178 14.60 -17.11 77.10
C LEU A 178 13.96 -16.14 76.10
N GLN A 179 13.46 -14.98 76.55
CA GLN A 179 12.89 -13.95 75.68
C GLN A 179 13.91 -13.41 74.65
N LEU A 180 15.17 -13.19 75.08
CA LEU A 180 16.26 -12.80 74.18
C LEU A 180 16.62 -13.91 73.19
N SER A 181 16.58 -15.18 73.62
CA SER A 181 16.81 -16.35 72.77
C SER A 181 15.71 -16.48 71.70
N GLU A 182 14.44 -16.37 72.08
CA GLU A 182 13.30 -16.41 71.16
C GLU A 182 13.32 -15.24 70.17
N ALA A 183 13.63 -14.02 70.63
CA ALA A 183 13.82 -12.86 69.76
C ALA A 183 14.96 -13.09 68.73
N ASN A 184 16.06 -13.73 69.14
CA ASN A 184 17.15 -14.10 68.23
C ASN A 184 16.74 -15.17 67.22
N LYS A 185 15.99 -16.21 67.63
CA LYS A 185 15.44 -17.21 66.70
C LYS A 185 14.53 -16.55 65.66
N PHE A 186 13.64 -15.67 66.12
CA PHE A 186 12.78 -14.89 65.23
C PHE A 186 13.59 -14.07 64.21
N ARG A 187 14.63 -13.37 64.66
CA ARG A 187 15.53 -12.61 63.79
C ARG A 187 16.21 -13.49 62.74
N GLN A 188 16.70 -14.67 63.12
CA GLN A 188 17.34 -15.61 62.19
C GLN A 188 16.36 -16.16 61.16
N LEU A 189 15.15 -16.53 61.58
CA LEU A 189 14.09 -16.99 60.67
C LEU A 189 13.68 -15.89 59.69
N ALA A 190 13.54 -14.65 60.16
CA ALA A 190 13.24 -13.50 59.31
C ALA A 190 14.37 -13.21 58.31
N HIS A 191 15.63 -13.31 58.75
CA HIS A 191 16.79 -13.12 57.88
C HIS A 191 16.91 -14.19 56.80
N ASN A 192 16.72 -15.47 57.15
CA ASN A 192 16.75 -16.58 56.18
C ASN A 192 15.60 -16.48 55.16
N GLN A 193 14.42 -16.07 55.60
CA GLN A 193 13.30 -15.79 54.70
C GLN A 193 13.61 -14.62 53.76
N TYR A 194 14.20 -13.54 54.28
CA TYR A 194 14.62 -12.40 53.49
C TYR A 194 15.66 -12.78 52.42
N GLU A 195 16.72 -13.50 52.78
CA GLU A 195 17.75 -13.99 51.84
C GLU A 195 17.14 -14.88 50.76
N SER A 196 16.30 -15.83 51.16
CA SER A 196 15.61 -16.73 50.21
C SER A 196 14.71 -15.93 49.25
N PHE A 197 13.97 -14.96 49.78
CA PHE A 197 13.13 -14.08 48.97
C PHE A 197 13.98 -13.25 47.99
N GLN A 198 15.09 -12.65 48.45
CA GLN A 198 15.97 -11.88 47.57
C GLN A 198 16.50 -12.73 46.40
N TRP A 199 16.95 -13.96 46.67
CA TRP A 199 17.43 -14.86 45.61
C TRP A 199 16.34 -15.23 44.61
N ILE A 200 15.15 -15.61 45.11
CA ILE A 200 14.01 -15.94 44.25
C ILE A 200 13.58 -14.71 43.43
N PHE A 201 13.52 -13.53 44.05
CA PHE A 201 13.14 -12.28 43.41
C PHE A 201 14.12 -11.90 42.29
N MET A 202 15.43 -11.99 42.55
CA MET A 202 16.47 -11.74 41.54
C MET A 202 16.40 -12.74 40.38
N LEU A 203 16.14 -14.02 40.67
CA LEU A 203 15.97 -15.05 39.65
C LEU A 203 14.74 -14.78 38.78
N VAL A 204 13.60 -14.42 39.38
CA VAL A 204 12.38 -14.05 38.65
C VAL A 204 12.64 -12.83 37.77
N LEU A 205 13.31 -11.80 38.29
CA LEU A 205 13.64 -10.58 37.53
C LEU A 205 14.54 -10.92 36.33
N LEU A 206 15.56 -11.76 36.53
CA LEU A 206 16.43 -12.23 35.46
C LEU A 206 15.66 -13.02 34.39
N VAL A 207 14.80 -13.95 34.80
CA VAL A 207 13.97 -14.73 33.86
C VAL A 207 13.04 -13.82 33.06
N VAL A 208 12.38 -12.88 33.73
CA VAL A 208 11.54 -11.86 33.07
C VAL A 208 12.35 -11.05 32.07
N PHE A 209 13.54 -10.58 32.46
CA PHE A 209 14.41 -9.79 31.59
C PHE A 209 14.81 -10.59 30.34
N VAL A 210 15.25 -11.84 30.51
CA VAL A 210 15.62 -12.72 29.39
C VAL A 210 14.41 -12.99 28.49
N CYS A 211 13.23 -13.27 29.05
CA CYS A 211 12.00 -13.48 28.29
C CYS A 211 11.60 -12.24 27.49
N LEU A 212 11.67 -11.05 28.08
CA LEU A 212 11.35 -9.79 27.40
C LEU A 212 12.37 -9.46 26.30
N ALA A 213 13.67 -9.69 26.56
CA ALA A 213 14.72 -9.50 25.57
C ALA A 213 14.55 -10.47 24.38
N LEU A 214 14.23 -11.73 24.66
CA LEU A 214 13.98 -12.74 23.63
C LEU A 214 12.71 -12.44 22.82
N LEU A 215 11.63 -12.02 23.49
CA LEU A 215 10.38 -11.61 22.83
C LEU A 215 10.61 -10.36 21.96
N GLY A 216 11.35 -9.37 22.46
CA GLY A 216 11.74 -8.19 21.70
C GLY A 216 12.59 -8.54 20.48
N TRP A 217 13.58 -9.43 20.64
CA TRP A 217 14.43 -9.91 19.56
C TRP A 217 13.64 -10.67 18.47
N LEU A 218 12.72 -11.55 18.86
CA LEU A 218 11.83 -12.27 17.93
C LEU A 218 10.94 -11.30 17.14
N ILE A 219 10.33 -10.32 17.81
CA ILE A 219 9.47 -9.34 17.15
C ILE A 219 10.27 -8.45 16.21
N TYR A 220 11.45 -7.98 16.65
CA TYR A 220 12.38 -7.20 15.81
C TYR A 220 12.68 -7.94 14.50
N HIS A 221 13.09 -9.21 14.56
CA HIS A 221 13.41 -9.98 13.36
C HIS A 221 12.16 -10.26 12.50
N SER A 222 11.00 -10.49 13.10
CA SER A 222 9.74 -10.77 12.39
C SER A 222 9.18 -9.56 11.61
N ILE A 223 9.58 -8.34 11.97
CA ILE A 223 9.08 -7.10 11.35
C ILE A 223 10.18 -6.43 10.51
N HIS A 224 11.37 -6.26 11.08
CA HIS A 224 12.45 -5.50 10.46
C HIS A 224 12.99 -6.17 9.19
N ARG A 225 13.21 -7.49 9.23
CA ARG A 225 13.77 -8.23 8.07
C ARG A 225 12.83 -8.21 6.86
N PRO A 226 11.53 -8.54 6.97
CA PRO A 226 10.60 -8.44 5.84
C PRO A 226 10.45 -7.00 5.30
N LEU A 227 10.38 -5.99 6.17
CA LEU A 227 10.32 -4.59 5.75
C LEU A 227 11.58 -4.17 4.98
N HIS A 228 12.76 -4.56 5.46
CA HIS A 228 14.02 -4.26 4.78
C HIS A 228 14.10 -4.92 3.39
N LEU A 229 13.66 -6.18 3.27
CA LEU A 229 13.59 -6.87 1.98
C LEU A 229 12.60 -6.21 1.02
N LEU A 230 11.42 -5.82 1.51
CA LEU A 230 10.42 -5.09 0.72
C LEU A 230 10.97 -3.74 0.25
N GLN A 231 11.60 -2.97 1.13
CA GLN A 231 12.27 -1.72 0.79
C GLN A 231 13.34 -1.93 -0.29
N HIS A 232 14.20 -2.93 -0.11
CA HIS A 232 15.27 -3.23 -1.07
C HIS A 232 14.69 -3.60 -2.45
N CYS A 233 13.59 -4.34 -2.50
CA CYS A 233 12.89 -4.65 -3.75
C CYS A 233 12.38 -3.37 -4.43
N ILE A 234 11.74 -2.46 -3.68
CA ILE A 234 11.22 -1.20 -4.21
C ILE A 234 12.36 -0.34 -4.77
N VAL A 235 13.46 -0.22 -4.03
CA VAL A 235 14.64 0.57 -4.44
C VAL A 235 15.30 -0.02 -5.69
N SER A 236 15.49 -1.35 -5.75
CA SER A 236 16.07 -1.99 -6.94
C SER A 236 15.18 -1.82 -8.18
N VAL A 237 13.86 -1.99 -8.04
CA VAL A 237 12.95 -1.72 -9.16
C VAL A 237 13.03 -0.25 -9.61
N GLY A 238 13.12 0.69 -8.68
CA GLY A 238 13.23 2.12 -9.00
C GLY A 238 14.53 2.50 -9.70
N ASN A 239 15.65 1.87 -9.35
CA ASN A 239 16.97 2.17 -9.93
C ASN A 239 17.20 1.45 -11.26
N ASP A 240 16.90 0.15 -11.30
CA ASP A 240 17.26 -0.70 -12.45
C ASP A 240 16.15 -0.74 -13.50
N LEU A 241 14.94 -0.27 -13.16
CA LEU A 241 13.71 -0.41 -13.95
C LEU A 241 13.41 -1.89 -14.33
N ASP A 242 14.06 -2.84 -13.66
CA ASP A 242 13.82 -4.26 -13.86
C ASP A 242 12.56 -4.70 -13.13
N LEU A 243 11.44 -4.63 -13.84
CA LEU A 243 10.14 -5.04 -13.34
C LEU A 243 10.05 -6.56 -13.10
N ARG A 244 11.06 -7.39 -13.43
CA ARG A 244 11.05 -8.84 -13.15
C ARG A 244 11.27 -9.17 -11.68
N ASN A 245 11.87 -8.24 -10.93
CA ASN A 245 12.02 -8.38 -9.48
C ASN A 245 10.66 -8.52 -8.80
N ARG A 246 10.60 -9.34 -7.74
CA ARG A 246 9.39 -9.58 -6.94
C ARG A 246 9.73 -9.50 -5.47
N ALA A 247 8.85 -8.86 -4.70
CA ALA A 247 8.94 -8.86 -3.25
C ALA A 247 8.61 -10.26 -2.73
N GLN A 248 9.40 -10.74 -1.78
CA GLN A 248 9.17 -12.03 -1.15
C GLN A 248 7.95 -11.94 -0.22
N VAL A 249 6.91 -12.72 -0.50
CA VAL A 249 5.72 -12.78 0.35
C VAL A 249 5.94 -13.85 1.42
N GLN A 250 6.01 -13.43 2.69
CA GLN A 250 6.15 -14.33 3.84
C GLN A 250 5.11 -13.98 4.91
N GLY A 251 4.34 -14.99 5.34
CA GLY A 251 3.32 -14.81 6.38
C GLY A 251 1.95 -14.37 5.84
N LYS A 252 1.12 -13.83 6.73
CA LYS A 252 -0.28 -13.41 6.47
C LYS A 252 -0.59 -12.05 7.10
N ASP A 253 0.44 -11.28 7.41
CA ASP A 253 0.33 -9.98 8.07
C ASP A 253 0.21 -8.82 7.06
N GLU A 254 0.19 -7.60 7.57
CA GLU A 254 0.11 -6.38 6.77
C GLU A 254 1.32 -6.20 5.83
N ILE A 255 2.50 -6.74 6.17
CA ILE A 255 3.71 -6.67 5.33
C ILE A 255 3.60 -7.66 4.17
N ALA A 256 3.08 -8.87 4.42
CA ALA A 256 2.79 -9.86 3.39
C ALA A 256 1.76 -9.32 2.39
N ALA A 257 0.66 -8.75 2.89
CA ALA A 257 -0.36 -8.11 2.05
C ALA A 257 0.20 -6.95 1.21
N THR A 258 1.07 -6.13 1.79
CA THR A 258 1.75 -5.04 1.06
C THR A 258 2.69 -5.57 -0.02
N SER A 259 3.43 -6.66 0.27
CA SER A 259 4.32 -7.32 -0.69
C SER A 259 3.55 -7.91 -1.86
N GLU A 260 2.39 -8.51 -1.62
CA GLU A 260 1.49 -9.05 -2.65
C GLU A 260 0.88 -7.93 -3.52
N ALA A 261 0.46 -6.83 -2.90
CA ALA A 261 -0.03 -5.65 -3.63
C ALA A 261 1.06 -5.03 -4.53
N LEU A 262 2.31 -4.96 -4.04
CA LEU A 262 3.45 -4.52 -4.85
C LEU A 262 3.67 -5.45 -6.05
N ASN A 263 3.71 -6.77 -5.83
CA ASN A 263 3.89 -7.75 -6.90
C ASN A 263 2.79 -7.66 -7.98
N THR A 264 1.53 -7.46 -7.56
CA THR A 264 0.41 -7.23 -8.47
C THR A 264 0.62 -5.96 -9.31
N THR A 265 1.13 -4.90 -8.69
CA THR A 265 1.44 -3.63 -9.38
C THR A 265 2.56 -3.82 -10.41
N LEU A 266 3.65 -4.51 -10.04
CA LEU A 266 4.75 -4.81 -10.95
C LEU A 266 4.30 -5.67 -12.13
N GLN A 267 3.41 -6.64 -11.91
CA GLN A 267 2.84 -7.45 -12.98
C GLN A 267 2.01 -6.62 -13.97
N ARG A 268 1.18 -5.69 -13.48
CA ARG A 268 0.41 -4.78 -14.34
C ARG A 268 1.30 -3.84 -15.14
N LEU A 269 2.38 -3.34 -14.55
CA LEU A 269 3.36 -2.51 -15.26
C LEU A 269 4.06 -3.31 -16.37
N GLN A 270 4.46 -4.56 -16.11
CA GLN A 270 5.05 -5.42 -17.16
C GLN A 270 4.08 -5.62 -18.34
N GLN A 271 2.82 -5.91 -18.05
CA GLN A 271 1.80 -6.08 -19.08
C GLN A 271 1.64 -4.80 -19.91
N PHE A 272 1.54 -3.65 -19.25
CA PHE A 272 1.45 -2.35 -19.91
C PHE A 272 2.63 -2.07 -20.85
N PHE A 273 3.87 -2.34 -20.42
CA PHE A 273 5.04 -2.15 -21.28
C PHE A 273 5.08 -3.11 -22.47
N ASN A 274 4.59 -4.35 -22.31
CA ASN A 274 4.47 -5.28 -23.43
C ASN A 274 3.43 -4.82 -24.46
N GLU A 275 2.27 -4.37 -24.01
CA GLU A 275 1.22 -3.80 -24.88
C GLU A 275 1.72 -2.53 -25.59
N LEU A 276 2.44 -1.66 -24.87
CA LEU A 276 3.07 -0.47 -25.44
C LEU A 276 4.12 -0.85 -26.51
N GLY A 277 4.94 -1.86 -26.25
CA GLY A 277 5.91 -2.37 -27.22
C GLY A 277 5.24 -2.85 -28.52
N GLN A 278 4.15 -3.60 -28.40
CA GLN A 278 3.36 -4.04 -29.56
C GLN A 278 2.77 -2.86 -30.34
N ALA A 279 2.21 -1.87 -29.64
CA ALA A 279 1.66 -0.67 -30.26
C ALA A 279 2.75 0.14 -31.01
N ILE A 280 3.95 0.25 -30.45
CA ILE A 280 5.09 0.92 -31.11
C ILE A 280 5.51 0.15 -32.38
N THR A 281 5.61 -1.18 -32.33
CA THR A 281 5.94 -1.99 -33.52
C THR A 281 4.88 -1.82 -34.62
N GLN A 282 3.59 -1.80 -34.26
CA GLN A 282 2.52 -1.60 -35.21
C GLN A 282 2.54 -0.19 -35.82
N LEU A 283 2.86 0.83 -35.03
CA LEU A 283 3.04 2.20 -35.50
C LEU A 283 4.24 2.33 -36.45
N ALA A 284 5.35 1.64 -36.16
CA ALA A 284 6.53 1.60 -37.04
C ALA A 284 6.18 0.97 -38.39
N ALA A 285 5.51 -0.19 -38.40
CA ALA A 285 5.07 -0.85 -39.63
C ALA A 285 4.09 0.02 -40.45
N ALA A 286 3.14 0.68 -39.78
CA ALA A 286 2.23 1.62 -40.45
C ALA A 286 2.97 2.82 -41.06
N SER A 287 4.03 3.30 -40.40
CA SER A 287 4.87 4.40 -40.90
C SER A 287 5.69 3.98 -42.13
N GLU A 288 6.25 2.77 -42.14
CA GLU A 288 6.94 2.20 -43.32
C GLU A 288 5.98 2.05 -44.51
N GLN A 289 4.78 1.52 -44.26
CA GLN A 289 3.74 1.38 -45.28
C GLN A 289 3.32 2.75 -45.84
N MET A 290 3.15 3.76 -44.97
CA MET A 290 2.84 5.12 -45.40
C MET A 290 3.96 5.74 -46.26
N SER A 291 5.22 5.48 -45.93
CA SER A 291 6.37 5.93 -46.72
C SER A 291 6.34 5.31 -48.13
N SER A 292 6.09 3.99 -48.22
CA SER A 292 5.96 3.30 -49.50
C SER A 292 4.79 3.81 -50.34
N ILE A 293 3.63 4.03 -49.72
CA ILE A 293 2.47 4.63 -50.40
C ILE A 293 2.79 6.03 -50.91
N SER A 294 3.47 6.86 -50.10
CA SER A 294 3.85 8.22 -50.49
C SER A 294 4.80 8.23 -51.69
N GLU A 295 5.75 7.31 -51.75
CA GLU A 295 6.65 7.14 -52.90
C GLU A 295 5.88 6.70 -54.16
N GLN A 296 4.95 5.74 -54.03
CA GLN A 296 4.09 5.31 -55.13
C GLN A 296 3.22 6.47 -55.65
N VAL A 297 2.65 7.27 -54.75
CA VAL A 297 1.87 8.47 -55.10
C VAL A 297 2.74 9.48 -55.85
N SER A 298 3.97 9.72 -55.39
CA SER A 298 4.92 10.62 -56.08
C SER A 298 5.22 10.13 -57.51
N ASN A 299 5.51 8.84 -57.68
CA ASN A 299 5.76 8.26 -59.01
C ASN A 299 4.54 8.34 -59.92
N THR A 300 3.35 8.05 -59.39
CA THR A 300 2.08 8.16 -60.14
C THR A 300 1.80 9.61 -60.55
N ALA A 301 2.10 10.58 -59.68
CA ALA A 301 1.95 11.99 -60.00
C ALA A 301 2.88 12.42 -61.14
N MET A 302 4.14 11.94 -61.16
CA MET A 302 5.06 12.18 -62.28
C MET A 302 4.56 11.56 -63.59
N GLU A 303 4.04 10.33 -63.57
CA GLU A 303 3.43 9.73 -64.76
C GLU A 303 2.20 10.51 -65.24
N GLN A 304 1.37 11.00 -64.32
CA GLN A 304 0.20 11.80 -64.63
C GLN A 304 0.60 13.15 -65.24
N GLU A 305 1.66 13.79 -64.75
CA GLU A 305 2.24 14.99 -65.35
C GLU A 305 2.67 14.74 -66.80
N GLN A 306 3.40 13.65 -67.05
CA GLN A 306 3.82 13.27 -68.41
C GLN A 306 2.63 13.03 -69.34
N LYS A 307 1.61 12.30 -68.87
CA LYS A 307 0.36 12.07 -69.64
C LYS A 307 -0.37 13.38 -69.92
N SER A 308 -0.40 14.32 -68.95
CA SER A 308 -0.97 15.65 -69.16
C SER A 308 -0.24 16.43 -70.25
N ASN A 309 1.10 16.38 -70.27
CA ASN A 309 1.91 17.00 -71.33
C ASN A 309 1.65 16.39 -72.72
N LEU A 310 1.47 15.06 -72.78
CA LEU A 310 1.09 14.37 -74.02
C LEU A 310 -0.30 14.80 -74.49
N ILE A 311 -1.27 14.89 -73.57
CA ILE A 311 -2.62 15.39 -73.89
C ILE A 311 -2.54 16.82 -74.41
N ALA A 312 -1.80 17.72 -73.77
CA ALA A 312 -1.62 19.10 -74.23
C ALA A 312 -1.03 19.16 -75.65
N THR A 313 -0.06 18.29 -75.94
CA THR A 313 0.53 18.13 -77.29
C THR A 313 -0.51 17.64 -78.30
N ALA A 314 -1.28 16.60 -77.94
CA ALA A 314 -2.34 16.06 -78.80
C ALA A 314 -3.45 17.10 -79.05
N VAL A 315 -3.82 17.89 -78.05
CA VAL A 315 -4.78 19.01 -78.21
C VAL A 315 -4.23 20.06 -79.17
N THR A 316 -2.93 20.38 -79.09
CA THR A 316 -2.29 21.32 -80.02
C THR A 316 -2.28 20.79 -81.45
N GLN A 317 -1.95 19.51 -81.65
CA GLN A 317 -2.04 18.85 -82.96
C GLN A 317 -3.48 18.80 -83.48
N MET A 318 -4.44 18.51 -82.61
CA MET A 318 -5.85 18.48 -82.96
C MET A 318 -6.36 19.87 -83.35
N SER A 319 -5.96 20.93 -82.66
CA SER A 319 -6.26 22.31 -83.06
C SER A 319 -5.68 22.64 -84.43
N ALA A 320 -4.45 22.21 -84.74
CA ALA A 320 -3.86 22.41 -86.05
C ALA A 320 -4.61 21.65 -87.15
N ALA A 321 -4.98 20.39 -86.90
CA ALA A 321 -5.78 19.59 -87.83
C ALA A 321 -7.17 20.19 -88.07
N ILE A 322 -7.84 20.69 -87.02
CA ILE A 322 -9.12 21.40 -87.13
C ILE A 322 -8.96 22.65 -88.00
N GLN A 323 -7.87 23.40 -87.82
CA GLN A 323 -7.58 24.59 -88.64
C GLN A 323 -7.37 24.24 -90.12
N GLU A 324 -6.67 23.13 -90.40
CA GLU A 324 -6.45 22.62 -91.76
C GLU A 324 -7.74 22.13 -92.41
N VAL A 325 -8.58 21.41 -91.65
CA VAL A 325 -9.91 20.97 -92.10
C VAL A 325 -10.80 22.19 -92.40
N ALA A 326 -10.80 23.20 -91.54
CA ALA A 326 -11.54 24.44 -91.77
C ALA A 326 -11.06 25.17 -93.03
N SER A 327 -9.74 25.26 -93.24
CA SER A 327 -9.15 25.83 -94.46
C SER A 327 -9.52 25.04 -95.71
N SER A 328 -9.49 23.70 -95.64
CA SER A 328 -9.90 22.84 -96.74
C SER A 328 -11.39 22.98 -97.05
N ALA A 329 -12.25 23.06 -96.03
CA ALA A 329 -13.68 23.30 -96.21
C ALA A 329 -13.97 24.65 -96.89
N LEU A 330 -13.26 25.72 -96.49
CA LEU A 330 -13.34 27.02 -97.16
C LEU A 330 -12.93 26.93 -98.64
N ARG A 331 -11.79 26.31 -98.93
CA ARG A 331 -11.30 26.13 -100.31
C ARG A 331 -12.25 25.28 -101.16
N THR A 332 -12.84 24.23 -100.58
CA THR A 332 -13.86 23.40 -101.26
C THR A 332 -15.13 24.20 -101.53
N SER A 333 -15.57 25.04 -100.59
CA SER A 333 -16.70 25.96 -100.78
C SER A 333 -16.44 26.95 -101.93
N GLU A 334 -15.24 27.55 -101.98
CA GLU A 334 -14.83 28.42 -103.11
C GLU A 334 -14.86 27.68 -104.45
N LYS A 335 -14.30 26.46 -104.50
CA LYS A 335 -14.32 25.63 -105.72
C LYS A 335 -15.72 25.21 -106.14
N ALA A 336 -16.62 24.93 -105.19
CA ALA A 336 -18.02 24.65 -105.47
C ALA A 336 -18.73 25.87 -106.07
N ASN A 337 -18.49 27.08 -105.54
CA ASN A 337 -19.01 28.33 -106.12
C ASN A 337 -18.46 28.58 -107.54
N GLU A 338 -17.19 28.27 -107.79
CA GLU A 338 -16.59 28.40 -109.12
C GLU A 338 -17.23 27.40 -110.12
N ALA A 339 -17.47 26.16 -109.70
CA ALA A 339 -18.16 25.15 -110.49
C ALA A 339 -19.63 25.50 -110.78
N ASP A 340 -20.33 26.11 -109.82
CA ASP A 340 -21.67 26.67 -110.02
C ASP A 340 -21.65 27.78 -111.09
N GLY A 341 -20.66 28.68 -111.02
CA GLY A 341 -20.42 29.68 -112.05
C GLY A 341 -20.17 29.10 -113.46
N PHE A 342 -19.37 28.04 -113.57
CA PHE A 342 -19.18 27.33 -114.84
C PHE A 342 -20.45 26.65 -115.33
N SER A 343 -21.25 26.07 -114.43
CA SER A 343 -22.53 25.44 -114.77
C SER A 343 -23.52 26.46 -115.32
N GLN A 344 -23.59 27.65 -114.70
CA GLN A 344 -24.40 28.76 -115.18
C GLN A 344 -23.97 29.24 -116.58
N SER A 345 -22.66 29.38 -116.80
CA SER A 345 -22.12 29.73 -118.13
C SER A 345 -22.42 28.64 -119.18
N GLY A 346 -22.31 27.37 -118.80
CA GLY A 346 -22.68 26.24 -119.64
C GLY A 346 -24.16 26.26 -120.01
N TYR A 347 -25.04 26.55 -119.04
CA TYR A 347 -26.47 26.71 -119.28
C TYR A 347 -26.74 27.81 -120.32
N ASP A 348 -26.10 28.97 -120.21
CA ASP A 348 -26.24 30.05 -121.19
C ASP A 348 -25.80 29.63 -122.60
N LYS A 349 -24.73 28.82 -122.72
CA LYS A 349 -24.28 28.26 -124.00
C LYS A 349 -25.27 27.26 -124.60
N VAL A 350 -25.88 26.41 -123.78
CA VAL A 350 -26.94 25.48 -124.23
C VAL A 350 -28.17 26.26 -124.72
N MET A 351 -28.60 27.29 -123.97
CA MET A 351 -29.70 28.17 -124.38
C MET A 351 -29.40 28.88 -125.71
N GLN A 352 -28.16 29.32 -125.91
CA GLN A 352 -27.70 29.90 -127.18
C GLN A 352 -27.81 28.87 -128.33
N ASN A 353 -27.34 27.64 -128.11
CA ASN A 353 -27.44 26.57 -129.10
C ASN A 353 -28.89 26.22 -129.45
N MET A 354 -29.81 26.18 -128.47
CA MET A 354 -31.23 25.93 -128.76
C MET A 354 -31.81 26.99 -129.69
N ARG A 355 -31.49 28.28 -129.47
CA ARG A 355 -31.92 29.36 -130.39
C ARG A 355 -31.36 29.16 -131.80
N SER A 356 -30.09 28.75 -131.92
CA SER A 356 -29.49 28.45 -133.23
C SER A 356 -30.16 27.25 -133.92
N ILE A 357 -30.56 26.21 -133.18
CA ILE A 357 -31.31 25.06 -133.72
C ILE A 357 -32.70 25.47 -134.20
N GLU A 358 -33.41 26.30 -133.43
CA GLU A 358 -34.72 26.82 -133.80
C GLU A 358 -34.63 27.65 -135.10
N GLN A 359 -33.60 28.49 -135.21
CA GLN A 359 -33.32 29.25 -136.41
C GLN A 359 -32.97 28.36 -137.61
N LEU A 360 -32.19 27.30 -137.40
CA LEU A 360 -31.88 26.31 -138.44
C LEU A 360 -33.14 25.58 -138.93
N SER A 361 -34.05 25.23 -138.02
CA SER A 361 -35.33 24.60 -138.35
C SER A 361 -36.20 25.49 -139.24
N LEU A 362 -36.22 26.81 -138.98
CA LEU A 362 -36.91 27.78 -139.84
C LEU A 362 -36.29 27.82 -141.24
N THR A 363 -34.95 27.86 -141.34
CA THR A 363 -34.25 27.83 -142.64
C THR A 363 -34.51 26.54 -143.42
N LEU A 364 -34.57 25.39 -142.75
CA LEU A 364 -34.92 24.11 -143.38
C LEU A 364 -36.35 24.10 -143.93
N THR A 365 -37.29 24.69 -143.19
CA THR A 365 -38.69 24.82 -143.63
C THR A 365 -38.80 25.70 -144.88
N ASP A 366 -38.07 26.82 -144.90
CA ASP A 366 -38.00 27.73 -146.05
C ASP A 366 -37.36 27.05 -147.28
N THR A 367 -36.29 26.27 -147.06
CA THR A 367 -35.65 25.46 -148.12
C THR A 367 -36.61 24.43 -148.71
N GLY A 368 -37.45 23.80 -147.88
CA GLY A 368 -38.49 22.87 -148.33
C GLY A 368 -39.53 23.55 -149.25
N SER A 369 -39.90 24.80 -148.96
CA SER A 369 -40.80 25.61 -149.80
C SER A 369 -40.19 25.88 -151.18
N VAL A 370 -38.90 26.24 -151.23
CA VAL A 370 -38.19 26.48 -152.49
C VAL A 370 -38.14 25.23 -153.38
N ILE A 371 -37.89 24.05 -152.79
CA ILE A 371 -37.88 22.78 -153.53
C ILE A 371 -39.27 22.45 -154.09
N SER A 372 -40.35 22.72 -153.35
CA SER A 372 -41.72 22.53 -153.84
C SER A 372 -42.03 23.42 -155.04
N ASN A 373 -41.64 24.71 -155.00
CA ASN A 373 -41.82 25.62 -156.12
C ASN A 373 -41.05 25.19 -157.38
N LEU A 374 -39.85 24.62 -157.23
CA LEU A 374 -39.06 24.10 -158.34
C LEU A 374 -39.73 22.89 -159.02
N ASN A 375 -40.40 22.04 -158.24
CA ASN A 375 -41.17 20.91 -158.76
C ASN A 375 -42.36 21.37 -159.62
N ASP A 376 -43.08 22.41 -159.17
CA ASP A 376 -44.21 22.97 -159.91
C ASP A 376 -43.78 23.61 -161.24
N GLU A 377 -42.67 24.35 -161.27
CA GLU A 377 -42.13 24.91 -162.52
C GLU A 377 -41.64 23.84 -163.50
N SER A 378 -41.06 22.74 -163.00
CA SER A 378 -40.68 21.60 -163.85
C SER A 378 -41.90 20.91 -164.50
N GLY A 379 -43.04 20.89 -163.80
CA GLY A 379 -44.32 20.43 -164.34
C GLY A 379 -44.81 21.28 -165.52
N LYS A 380 -44.70 22.62 -165.42
CA LYS A 380 -45.08 23.54 -166.50
C LYS A 380 -44.23 23.36 -167.76
N ILE A 381 -42.93 23.08 -167.62
CA ILE A 381 -42.03 22.81 -168.76
C ILE A 381 -42.49 21.56 -169.55
N THR A 382 -42.92 20.51 -168.85
CA THR A 382 -43.43 19.27 -169.48
C THR A 382 -44.68 19.53 -170.32
N GLN A 383 -45.54 20.44 -169.88
CA GLN A 383 -46.76 20.81 -170.59
C GLN A 383 -46.47 21.62 -171.87
N VAL A 384 -45.47 22.50 -171.84
CA VAL A 384 -45.01 23.25 -173.04
C VAL A 384 -44.43 22.31 -174.09
N LEU A 385 -43.64 21.31 -173.68
CA LEU A 385 -43.07 20.31 -174.60
C LEU A 385 -44.14 19.50 -175.33
N ALA A 386 -45.27 19.19 -174.67
CA ALA A 386 -46.39 18.50 -175.31
C ALA A 386 -47.02 19.32 -176.45
N VAL A 387 -47.16 20.65 -176.27
CA VAL A 387 -47.71 21.55 -177.29
C VAL A 387 -46.78 21.66 -178.50
N ILE A 388 -45.46 21.72 -178.29
CA ILE A 388 -44.47 21.79 -179.38
C ILE A 388 -44.55 20.54 -180.26
N ARG A 389 -44.76 19.36 -179.65
CA ARG A 389 -44.90 18.09 -180.39
C ARG A 389 -46.14 18.07 -181.28
N THR A 390 -47.26 18.61 -180.81
CA THR A 390 -48.52 18.74 -181.57
C THR A 390 -48.38 19.70 -182.76
N ILE A 391 -47.67 20.82 -182.59
CA ILE A 391 -47.42 21.79 -183.68
C ILE A 391 -46.52 21.17 -184.76
N ALA A 392 -45.51 20.38 -184.38
CA ALA A 392 -44.63 19.71 -185.32
C ALA A 392 -45.38 18.70 -186.23
N GLU A 393 -46.36 17.96 -185.69
CA GLU A 393 -47.20 17.03 -186.47
C GLU A 393 -48.15 17.76 -187.44
N GLN A 394 -48.75 18.88 -187.03
CA GLN A 394 -49.60 19.70 -187.92
C GLN A 394 -48.80 20.33 -189.06
N THR A 395 -47.56 20.75 -188.79
CA THR A 395 -46.70 21.38 -189.81
C THR A 395 -46.25 20.36 -190.87
N ASN A 396 -45.98 19.11 -190.46
CA ASN A 396 -45.62 18.03 -191.37
C ASN A 396 -46.78 17.65 -192.32
N LEU A 397 -48.03 17.69 -191.84
CA LEU A 397 -49.22 17.39 -192.64
C LEU A 397 -49.58 18.49 -193.65
N LEU A 398 -49.39 19.76 -193.29
CA LEU A 398 -49.62 20.91 -194.18
C LEU A 398 -48.65 20.94 -195.36
N ALA A 399 -47.38 20.57 -195.14
CA ALA A 399 -46.36 20.57 -196.19
C ALA A 399 -46.63 19.52 -197.27
N LEU A 400 -47.20 18.36 -196.91
CA LEU A 400 -47.44 17.26 -197.84
C LEU A 400 -48.61 17.53 -198.80
N ASN A 401 -49.70 18.13 -198.32
CA ASN A 401 -50.85 18.46 -199.18
C ASN A 401 -50.50 19.54 -200.22
N ALA A 402 -49.66 20.51 -199.86
CA ALA A 402 -49.24 21.57 -200.79
C ALA A 402 -48.36 21.05 -201.95
N ALA A 403 -47.62 19.95 -201.76
CA ALA A 403 -46.77 19.36 -202.79
C ALA A 403 -47.57 18.53 -203.82
N ILE A 404 -48.73 17.99 -203.43
CA ILE A 404 -49.59 17.19 -204.33
C ILE A 404 -50.40 18.08 -205.27
N GLU A 405 -50.78 19.29 -204.85
CA GLU A 405 -51.72 20.14 -205.61
C GLU A 405 -51.05 21.05 -206.66
N ALA A 406 -49.72 21.02 -206.78
CA ALA A 406 -48.95 21.83 -207.75
C ALA A 406 -48.35 21.03 -208.93
N ALA A 407 -48.61 19.72 -209.03
CA ALA A 407 -48.21 18.83 -210.13
C ALA A 407 -49.44 18.19 -210.78
#